data_AF-I8AHQ5-F1
#
_entry.id   AF-I8AHQ5-F1
#
_cell.length_a   1.000
_cell.length_b   1.000
_cell.length_c   1.000
_cell.angle_alpha   90.00
_cell.angle_beta   90.00
_cell.angle_gamma   90.00
#
_symmetry.space_group_name_H-M   'P 1'
#
loop_
_entity.id
_entity.type
_entity.pdbx_description
1 polymer ?
#
loop_
_entity_poly.entity_id
_entity_poly.type
_entity_poly.pdbx_seq_one_letter_code
_entity_poly.pdbx_strand_id
1 'polypeptide(L)'
;MSIQTKKFIVPIVIAASLTLSACGTKQDDAKEKKETTSASMQGAKEMKQTLKDLKEQLKAKKTDEVKEAGEQLEKSWESFEDGVKDKDAALYEKVETPLHTIEAGAKSAPLDVKTLTKAAEQLDAVLSDVEKLK
;
A
#
# COMPACT_ATOMS: atom_id res chain seq x y z
N MET A 1 5.72 -45.92 6.50
CA MET A 1 5.63 -44.45 6.66
C MET A 1 6.43 -44.09 7.90
N SER A 2 7.70 -43.69 7.71
CA SER A 2 8.62 -43.41 8.81
C SER A 2 8.70 -41.91 9.05
N ILE A 3 8.34 -41.50 10.26
CA ILE A 3 8.51 -40.15 10.78
C ILE A 3 9.95 -40.06 11.33
N GLN A 4 10.73 -39.09 10.89
CA GLN A 4 11.92 -38.63 11.62
C GLN A 4 11.95 -37.10 11.62
N THR A 5 11.57 -36.53 12.76
CA THR A 5 11.82 -35.15 13.13
C THR A 5 13.31 -35.00 13.47
N LYS A 6 13.97 -34.01 12.86
CA LYS A 6 15.30 -33.56 13.32
C LYS A 6 15.24 -32.06 13.58
N LYS A 7 15.28 -31.75 14.88
CA LYS A 7 15.49 -30.42 15.44
C LYS A 7 16.87 -29.94 14.98
N PHE A 8 16.93 -28.82 14.28
CA PHE A 8 18.17 -28.09 14.05
C PHE A 8 18.15 -26.83 14.90
N ILE A 9 18.84 -26.91 16.04
CA ILE A 9 19.38 -25.75 16.74
C ILE A 9 20.84 -25.69 16.32
N VAL A 10 21.23 -24.63 15.61
CA VAL A 10 22.65 -24.33 15.29
C VAL A 10 22.85 -22.81 15.42
N PRO A 11 23.96 -22.36 16.01
CA PRO A 11 24.03 -21.11 16.76
C PRO A 11 24.41 -19.87 15.92
N ILE A 12 24.12 -18.73 16.54
CA ILE A 12 24.58 -17.37 16.23
C ILE A 12 26.07 -17.32 15.88
N VAL A 13 26.41 -16.67 14.75
CA VAL A 13 27.70 -16.01 14.56
C VAL A 13 27.43 -14.58 14.09
N ILE A 14 27.53 -13.64 15.03
CA ILE A 14 27.65 -12.21 14.76
C ILE A 14 29.05 -11.98 14.21
N ALA A 15 29.17 -11.74 12.91
CA ALA A 15 30.39 -11.27 12.28
C ALA A 15 30.26 -9.78 12.00
N ALA A 16 30.57 -8.97 13.02
CA ALA A 16 30.76 -7.54 12.87
C ALA A 16 32.15 -7.27 12.28
N SER A 17 32.23 -7.06 10.97
CA SER A 17 33.44 -6.59 10.29
C SER A 17 33.29 -5.10 10.02
N LEU A 18 33.60 -4.28 11.03
CA LEU A 18 33.78 -2.84 10.88
C LEU A 18 35.20 -2.58 10.37
N THR A 19 35.39 -2.41 9.07
CA THR A 19 36.61 -1.79 8.54
C THR A 19 36.35 -0.32 8.29
N LEU A 20 36.70 0.49 9.29
CA LEU A 20 36.57 1.94 9.31
C LEU A 20 37.85 2.57 8.73
N SER A 21 37.73 3.26 7.60
CA SER A 21 38.69 4.28 7.14
C SER A 21 37.98 5.24 6.18
N ALA A 22 37.21 6.16 6.76
CA ALA A 22 36.87 7.42 6.12
C ALA A 22 36.58 8.47 7.20
N CYS A 23 37.42 9.50 7.23
CA CYS A 23 37.25 10.68 8.04
C CYS A 23 36.01 11.45 7.53
N GLY A 24 34.97 11.57 8.35
CA GLY A 24 33.76 12.31 7.97
C GLY A 24 32.54 11.99 8.85
N THR A 25 32.41 12.74 9.94
CA THR A 25 31.16 13.16 10.59
C THR A 25 29.97 12.16 10.64
N LYS A 26 29.80 11.54 11.82
CA LYS A 26 28.56 11.26 12.56
C LYS A 26 27.24 11.00 11.79
N GLN A 27 26.70 9.80 12.05
CA GLN A 27 25.30 9.46 12.36
C GLN A 27 24.41 9.00 11.20
N ASP A 28 24.54 7.72 10.85
CA ASP A 28 23.56 6.95 10.08
C ASP A 28 22.48 6.36 11.01
N ASP A 29 21.43 7.13 11.28
CA ASP A 29 20.14 6.66 11.86
C ASP A 29 18.94 7.41 11.22
N ALA A 30 19.11 7.95 10.01
CA ALA A 30 18.13 8.84 9.35
C ALA A 30 17.72 8.40 7.93
N LYS A 31 18.19 7.23 7.46
CA LYS A 31 18.00 6.82 6.05
C LYS A 31 16.69 6.08 5.78
N GLU A 32 16.10 5.45 6.79
CA GLU A 32 14.87 4.66 6.65
C GLU A 32 13.59 5.52 6.65
N LYS A 33 13.58 6.64 7.38
CA LYS A 33 12.37 7.46 7.58
C LYS A 33 12.03 8.38 6.39
N LYS A 34 13.02 8.76 5.59
CA LYS A 34 12.83 9.74 4.49
C LYS A 34 12.29 9.10 3.21
N GLU A 35 12.66 7.85 2.93
CA GLU A 35 12.25 7.16 1.70
C GLU A 35 10.77 6.73 1.75
N THR A 36 10.34 6.13 2.86
CA THR A 36 8.94 5.70 3.07
C THR A 36 7.96 6.88 3.02
N THR A 37 8.33 8.05 3.56
CA THR A 37 7.48 9.25 3.52
C THR A 37 7.28 9.78 2.11
N SER A 38 8.31 9.73 1.26
CA SER A 38 8.15 10.07 -0.16
C SER A 38 7.36 9.03 -0.95
N ALA A 39 7.51 7.74 -0.62
CA ALA A 39 6.80 6.65 -1.28
C ALA A 39 5.29 6.73 -1.04
N SER A 40 4.84 6.86 0.23
CA SER A 40 3.41 6.94 0.54
C SER A 40 2.73 8.17 -0.07
N MET A 41 3.41 9.32 -0.12
CA MET A 41 2.87 10.53 -0.76
C MET A 41 2.71 10.34 -2.27
N GLN A 42 3.72 9.76 -2.93
CA GLN A 42 3.69 9.55 -4.37
C GLN A 42 2.65 8.48 -4.75
N GLY A 43 2.63 7.34 -4.05
CA GLY A 43 1.65 6.28 -4.24
C GLY A 43 0.22 6.75 -4.01
N ALA A 44 -0.04 7.55 -2.96
CA ALA A 44 -1.37 8.12 -2.73
C ALA A 44 -1.84 9.04 -3.87
N LYS A 45 -0.95 9.84 -4.45
CA LYS A 45 -1.29 10.69 -5.61
C LYS A 45 -1.62 9.87 -6.85
N GLU A 46 -0.88 8.79 -7.09
CA GLU A 46 -1.12 7.87 -8.21
C GLU A 46 -2.45 7.14 -8.06
N MET A 47 -2.75 6.61 -6.86
CA MET A 47 -4.05 6.00 -6.56
C MET A 47 -5.20 7.00 -6.76
N LYS A 48 -5.05 8.27 -6.34
CA LYS A 48 -6.06 9.31 -6.59
C LYS A 48 -6.27 9.60 -8.06
N GLN A 49 -5.25 9.44 -8.89
CA GLN A 49 -5.43 9.56 -10.34
C GLN A 49 -6.22 8.36 -10.89
N THR A 50 -5.89 7.13 -10.50
CA THR A 50 -6.66 5.93 -10.85
C THR A 50 -8.12 6.03 -10.40
N LEU A 51 -8.39 6.64 -9.23
CA LEU A 51 -9.76 6.88 -8.73
C LEU A 51 -10.56 7.86 -9.59
N LYS A 52 -9.92 8.86 -10.21
CA LYS A 52 -10.62 9.74 -11.16
C LYS A 52 -11.04 8.94 -12.38
N ASP A 53 -10.13 8.14 -12.93
CA ASP A 53 -10.39 7.31 -14.10
C ASP A 53 -11.50 6.27 -13.80
N LEU A 54 -11.44 5.61 -12.64
CA LEU A 54 -12.49 4.70 -12.15
C LEU A 54 -13.86 5.38 -12.13
N LYS A 55 -13.97 6.61 -11.61
CA LYS A 55 -15.24 7.36 -11.59
C LYS A 55 -15.76 7.69 -12.99
N GLU A 56 -14.88 7.94 -13.95
CA GLU A 56 -15.28 8.15 -15.35
C GLU A 56 -15.75 6.84 -16.02
N GLN A 57 -15.04 5.74 -15.78
CA GLN A 57 -15.37 4.41 -16.27
C GLN A 57 -16.72 3.91 -15.70
N LEU A 58 -16.99 4.16 -14.42
CA LEU A 58 -18.28 3.87 -13.77
C LEU A 58 -19.44 4.61 -14.43
N LYS A 59 -19.27 5.90 -14.75
CA LYS A 59 -20.28 6.69 -15.49
C LYS A 59 -20.51 6.14 -16.90
N ALA A 60 -19.44 5.70 -17.56
CA ALA A 60 -19.48 5.11 -18.89
C ALA A 60 -19.89 3.62 -18.90
N LYS A 61 -20.10 2.99 -17.73
CA LYS A 61 -20.42 1.56 -17.55
C LYS A 61 -19.40 0.62 -18.21
N LYS A 62 -18.13 1.02 -18.19
CA LYS A 62 -16.97 0.31 -18.73
C LYS A 62 -16.53 -0.79 -17.77
N THR A 63 -17.18 -1.96 -17.82
CA THR A 63 -17.05 -2.99 -16.77
C THR A 63 -15.64 -3.57 -16.67
N ASP A 64 -15.00 -3.88 -17.79
CA ASP A 64 -13.66 -4.45 -17.80
C ASP A 64 -12.63 -3.42 -17.28
N GLU A 65 -12.75 -2.16 -17.70
CA GLU A 65 -11.88 -1.09 -17.23
C GLU A 65 -12.08 -0.77 -15.74
N VAL A 66 -13.32 -0.86 -15.23
CA VAL A 66 -13.61 -0.74 -13.79
C VAL A 66 -12.91 -1.86 -13.01
N LYS A 67 -12.92 -3.09 -13.53
CA LYS A 67 -12.20 -4.23 -12.92
C LYS A 67 -10.70 -4.00 -12.90
N GLU A 68 -10.11 -3.59 -14.03
CA GLU A 68 -8.69 -3.28 -14.14
C GLU A 68 -8.26 -2.16 -13.17
N ALA A 69 -9.07 -1.11 -13.05
CA ALA A 69 -8.81 -0.01 -12.11
C ALA A 69 -8.84 -0.50 -10.65
N GLY A 70 -9.79 -1.38 -10.28
CA GLY A 70 -9.84 -1.99 -8.95
C GLY A 70 -8.56 -2.79 -8.62
N GLU A 71 -8.10 -3.64 -9.55
CA GLU A 71 -6.86 -4.41 -9.39
C GLU A 71 -5.61 -3.52 -9.35
N GLN A 72 -5.59 -2.42 -10.11
CA GLN A 72 -4.50 -1.46 -10.10
C GLN A 72 -4.40 -0.69 -8.77
N LEU A 73 -5.53 -0.33 -8.17
CA LEU A 73 -5.56 0.33 -6.86
C LEU A 73 -4.93 -0.55 -5.78
N GLU A 74 -5.29 -1.84 -5.75
CA GLU A 74 -4.72 -2.80 -4.80
C GLU A 74 -3.20 -2.91 -4.94
N LYS A 75 -2.73 -3.17 -6.16
CA LYS A 75 -1.28 -3.27 -6.45
C LYS A 75 -0.51 -2.00 -6.10
N SER A 76 -1.12 -0.84 -6.30
CA SER A 76 -0.49 0.43 -5.95
C SER A 76 -0.37 0.56 -4.43
N TRP A 77 -1.43 0.21 -3.69
CA TRP A 77 -1.46 0.24 -2.24
C TRP A 77 -0.43 -0.69 -1.60
N GLU A 78 -0.36 -1.96 -2.05
CA GLU A 78 0.61 -2.97 -1.58
C GLU A 78 2.07 -2.46 -1.58
N SER A 79 2.43 -1.56 -2.51
CA SER A 79 3.80 -1.06 -2.62
C SER A 79 4.26 -0.14 -1.47
N PHE A 80 3.32 0.39 -0.67
CA PHE A 80 3.63 1.32 0.41
C PHE A 80 2.74 1.18 1.67
N GLU A 81 1.81 0.21 1.71
CA GLU A 81 0.85 0.03 2.80
C GLU A 81 1.52 -0.20 4.17
N ASP A 82 2.61 -0.99 4.21
CA ASP A 82 3.34 -1.29 5.45
C ASP A 82 3.89 -0.01 6.07
N GLY A 83 4.38 0.91 5.23
CA GLY A 83 4.88 2.20 5.67
C GLY A 83 3.79 3.11 6.25
N VAL A 84 2.54 2.96 5.80
CA VAL A 84 1.39 3.65 6.40
C VAL A 84 0.98 2.99 7.70
N LYS A 85 0.91 1.65 7.72
CA LYS A 85 0.54 0.84 8.88
C LYS A 85 1.47 1.06 10.07
N ASP A 86 2.77 1.09 9.83
CA ASP A 86 3.79 1.31 10.87
C ASP A 86 3.69 2.71 11.50
N LYS A 87 3.25 3.70 10.74
CA LYS A 87 3.15 5.11 11.17
C LYS A 87 1.78 5.45 11.78
N ASP A 88 0.71 4.91 11.20
CA ASP A 88 -0.67 5.14 11.60
C ASP A 88 -1.55 3.97 11.19
N ALA A 89 -1.65 2.97 12.07
CA ALA A 89 -2.51 1.81 11.88
C ALA A 89 -4.00 2.18 11.72
N ALA A 90 -4.46 3.27 12.34
CA ALA A 90 -5.86 3.70 12.18
C ALA A 90 -6.10 4.31 10.80
N LEU A 91 -5.12 4.98 10.21
CA LEU A 91 -5.19 5.47 8.84
C LEU A 91 -5.13 4.33 7.83
N TYR A 92 -4.25 3.34 8.06
CA TYR A 92 -4.19 2.10 7.26
C TYR A 92 -5.57 1.44 7.13
N GLU A 93 -6.24 1.15 8.25
CA GLU A 93 -7.58 0.52 8.23
C GLU A 93 -8.66 1.35 7.50
N LYS A 94 -8.51 2.69 7.52
CA LYS A 94 -9.42 3.60 6.79
C LYS A 94 -9.19 3.56 5.28
N VAL A 95 -7.99 3.22 4.81
CA VAL A 95 -7.68 3.00 3.38
C VAL A 95 -8.23 1.64 2.93
N GLU A 96 -7.95 0.59 3.71
CA GLU A 96 -8.35 -0.80 3.46
C GLU A 96 -9.86 -0.94 3.16
N THR A 97 -10.70 -0.33 3.99
CA THR A 97 -12.16 -0.50 3.91
C THR A 97 -12.75 -0.09 2.54
N PRO A 98 -12.57 1.15 2.06
CA PRO A 98 -13.06 1.53 0.74
C PRO A 98 -12.29 0.85 -0.40
N LEU A 99 -11.01 0.53 -0.24
CA LEU A 99 -10.23 -0.19 -1.26
C LEU A 99 -10.80 -1.58 -1.53
N HIS A 100 -11.00 -2.40 -0.50
CA HIS A 100 -11.64 -3.72 -0.62
C HIS A 100 -13.07 -3.64 -1.18
N THR A 101 -13.81 -2.59 -0.84
CA THR A 101 -15.15 -2.37 -1.42
C THR A 101 -15.08 -2.16 -2.94
N ILE A 102 -14.09 -1.40 -3.41
CA ILE A 102 -13.85 -1.21 -4.84
C ILE A 102 -13.42 -2.51 -5.49
N GLU A 103 -12.42 -3.21 -4.93
CA GLU A 103 -11.87 -4.44 -5.50
C GLU A 103 -12.93 -5.54 -5.66
N ALA A 104 -13.76 -5.75 -4.64
CA ALA A 104 -14.86 -6.71 -4.69
C ALA A 104 -15.99 -6.25 -5.62
N GLY A 105 -16.40 -4.98 -5.52
CA GLY A 105 -17.50 -4.44 -6.31
C GLY A 105 -17.18 -4.36 -7.81
N ALA A 106 -15.93 -4.09 -8.18
CA ALA A 106 -15.48 -4.00 -9.56
C ALA A 106 -15.52 -5.36 -10.29
N LYS A 107 -15.53 -6.48 -9.55
CA LYS A 107 -15.69 -7.83 -10.09
C LYS A 107 -17.17 -8.25 -10.26
N SER A 108 -18.12 -7.40 -9.86
CA SER A 108 -19.55 -7.69 -9.92
C SER A 108 -20.17 -7.36 -11.28
N ALA A 109 -21.12 -8.18 -11.72
CA ALA A 109 -21.91 -7.92 -12.93
C ALA A 109 -23.41 -8.15 -12.62
N PRO A 110 -24.26 -7.10 -12.69
CA PRO A 110 -23.95 -5.72 -13.06
C PRO A 110 -23.15 -4.97 -11.97
N LEU A 111 -22.44 -3.91 -12.38
CA LEU A 111 -21.75 -3.01 -11.44
C LEU A 111 -22.74 -2.29 -10.53
N ASP A 112 -22.46 -2.28 -9.22
CA ASP A 112 -23.10 -1.36 -8.28
C ASP A 112 -22.40 0.01 -8.33
N VAL A 113 -22.78 0.81 -9.32
CA VAL A 113 -22.19 2.13 -9.59
C VAL A 113 -22.28 3.06 -8.38
N LYS A 114 -23.37 2.99 -7.61
CA LYS A 114 -23.58 3.87 -6.45
C LYS A 114 -22.59 3.51 -5.33
N THR A 115 -22.48 2.22 -5.03
CA THR A 115 -21.54 1.74 -4.00
C THR A 115 -20.10 2.01 -4.40
N LEU A 116 -19.72 1.70 -5.65
CA LEU A 116 -18.37 1.92 -6.16
C LEU A 116 -17.99 3.40 -6.22
N THR A 117 -18.91 4.29 -6.62
CA THR A 117 -18.64 5.74 -6.62
C THR A 117 -18.41 6.25 -5.19
N LYS A 118 -19.23 5.81 -4.23
CA LYS A 118 -19.09 6.21 -2.83
C LYS A 118 -17.76 5.71 -2.24
N ALA A 119 -17.39 4.45 -2.51
CA ALA A 119 -16.12 3.90 -2.07
C ALA A 119 -14.93 4.65 -2.68
N ALA A 120 -15.00 5.01 -3.97
CA ALA A 120 -13.98 5.81 -4.64
C ALA A 120 -13.82 7.22 -4.02
N GLU A 121 -14.91 7.88 -3.63
CA GLU A 121 -14.87 9.16 -2.92
C GLU A 121 -14.28 9.04 -1.51
N GLN A 122 -14.62 7.98 -0.79
CA GLN A 122 -14.08 7.71 0.53
C GLN A 122 -12.57 7.41 0.47
N LEU A 123 -12.13 6.61 -0.52
CA LEU A 123 -10.71 6.32 -0.73
C LEU A 123 -9.93 7.59 -1.10
N ASP A 124 -10.44 8.43 -2.01
CA ASP A 124 -9.79 9.69 -2.41
C ASP A 124 -9.61 10.65 -1.21
N ALA A 125 -10.63 10.71 -0.34
CA ALA A 125 -10.58 11.51 0.88
C ALA A 125 -9.49 11.04 1.85
N VAL A 126 -9.45 9.74 2.17
CA VAL A 126 -8.45 9.20 3.12
C VAL A 126 -7.03 9.23 2.55
N LEU A 127 -6.85 9.05 1.24
CA LEU A 127 -5.53 9.18 0.59
C LEU A 127 -4.95 10.59 0.73
N SER A 128 -5.79 11.61 0.90
CA SER A 128 -5.33 12.97 1.20
C SER A 128 -4.70 13.11 2.60
N ASP A 129 -4.99 12.19 3.51
CA ASP A 129 -4.33 12.13 4.83
C ASP A 129 -3.04 11.30 4.75
N VAL A 130 -3.01 10.26 3.91
CA VAL A 130 -1.77 9.52 3.59
C VAL A 130 -0.73 10.44 2.96
N GLU A 131 -1.12 11.35 2.07
CA GLU A 131 -0.23 12.37 1.49
C GLU A 131 0.45 13.27 2.54
N LYS A 132 -0.13 13.41 3.74
CA LYS A 132 0.37 14.28 4.81
C LYS A 132 1.18 13.52 5.86
N LEU A 133 1.24 12.20 5.77
CA LEU A 133 1.96 11.33 6.69
C LEU A 133 3.47 11.66 6.64
N LYS A 134 4.11 11.82 7.79
CA LYS A 134 5.52 12.26 7.91
C LYS A 134 6.47 11.16 8.34
#